data_AF-A0A7W0WMU3-F1
#
_entry.id   AF-A0A7W0WMU3-F1
#
_cell.length_a   1.000
_cell.length_b   1.000
_cell.length_c   1.000
_cell.angle_alpha   90.00
_cell.angle_beta   90.00
_cell.angle_gamma   90.00
#
_symmetry.space_group_name_H-M   'P 1'
#
loop_
_entity.id
_entity.type
_entity.pdbx_description
1 polymer ?
#
loop_
_entity_poly.entity_id
_entity_poly.type
_entity_poly.pdbx_seq_one_letter_code
_entity_poly.pdbx_strand_id
1 'polypeptide(L)'
;MAAVALPLHAQDGRPAIAVLAFENGGSYGQDKETFEALEFGLPALLAATLSTHPGARIIDIGAVRDAMTRQQVGVDQRIDAASATQVAKAADARYVVTGSFADFYGKFRINARVVDARSGEIVKVVSNDDAKLQDRAQLGAILQLLSERIVAAVGLPPMPAGEAARSRAVPTEALTQYSRGLMFETRGNPAKAAEAYRRALTVYPDYTEARDGLARVRGA
;
A
#
# COMPACT_ATOMS: atom_id res chain seq x y z
N MET A 1 -19.01 24.01 -37.58
CA MET A 1 -19.25 23.22 -36.36
C MET A 1 -18.03 22.34 -36.14
N ALA A 2 -17.19 22.67 -35.17
CA ALA A 2 -15.97 21.91 -34.87
C ALA A 2 -16.33 20.74 -33.95
N ALA A 3 -16.14 19.52 -34.41
CA ALA A 3 -16.23 18.33 -33.58
C ALA A 3 -15.02 18.32 -32.64
N VAL A 4 -15.26 18.50 -31.34
CA VAL A 4 -14.25 18.26 -30.31
C VAL A 4 -14.07 16.75 -30.22
N ALA A 5 -12.96 16.25 -30.75
CA ALA A 5 -12.53 14.88 -30.51
C ALA A 5 -12.13 14.77 -29.04
N LEU A 6 -12.97 14.12 -28.23
CA LEU A 6 -12.61 13.66 -26.90
C LEU A 6 -11.41 12.71 -27.03
N PRO A 7 -10.38 12.82 -26.18
CA PRO A 7 -9.28 11.88 -26.20
C PRO A 7 -9.83 10.48 -25.90
N LEU A 8 -9.55 9.53 -26.80
CA LEU A 8 -9.76 8.11 -26.57
C LEU A 8 -8.92 7.69 -25.35
N HIS A 9 -9.49 7.76 -24.16
CA HIS A 9 -9.17 6.79 -23.11
C HIS A 9 -9.74 5.46 -23.60
N ALA A 10 -9.01 4.78 -24.48
CA ALA A 10 -9.27 3.38 -24.77
C ALA A 10 -9.32 2.68 -23.41
N GLN A 11 -10.48 2.12 -23.09
CA GLN A 11 -10.76 1.55 -21.79
C GLN A 11 -9.71 0.49 -21.47
N ASP A 12 -8.84 0.81 -20.52
CA ASP A 12 -7.98 -0.18 -19.88
C ASP A 12 -8.92 -1.20 -19.22
N GLY A 13 -9.17 -2.33 -19.90
CA GLY A 13 -10.15 -3.34 -19.48
C GLY A 13 -9.72 -4.12 -18.24
N ARG A 14 -8.54 -3.82 -17.69
CA ARG A 14 -8.04 -4.43 -16.46
C ARG A 14 -8.87 -3.91 -15.27
N PRO A 15 -9.29 -4.81 -14.36
CA PRO A 15 -9.94 -4.37 -13.14
C PRO A 15 -9.01 -3.45 -12.34
N ALA A 16 -9.54 -2.31 -11.93
CA ALA A 16 -8.85 -1.42 -11.02
C ALA A 16 -9.03 -1.88 -9.58
N ILE A 17 -7.92 -1.98 -8.83
CA ILE A 17 -7.88 -2.33 -7.42
C ILE A 17 -7.36 -1.12 -6.65
N ALA A 18 -8.18 -0.57 -5.78
CA ALA A 18 -7.80 0.50 -4.88
C ALA A 18 -7.28 -0.08 -3.55
N VAL A 19 -6.10 0.34 -3.12
CA VAL A 19 -5.54 0.00 -1.80
C VAL A 19 -5.70 1.20 -0.89
N LEU A 20 -6.38 1.00 0.24
CA LEU A 20 -6.70 2.03 1.23
C LEU A 20 -5.88 1.80 2.51
N ALA A 21 -6.02 2.72 3.47
CA ALA A 21 -5.34 2.66 4.75
C ALA A 21 -5.57 1.33 5.50
N PHE A 22 -4.53 0.89 6.21
CA PHE A 22 -4.57 -0.25 7.10
C PHE A 22 -4.61 0.25 8.54
N GLU A 23 -5.53 -0.27 9.33
CA GLU A 23 -5.66 0.10 10.74
C GLU A 23 -4.54 -0.55 11.57
N ASN A 24 -3.86 0.26 12.36
CA ASN A 24 -2.85 -0.19 13.30
C ASN A 24 -3.52 -0.71 14.59
N GLY A 25 -3.54 -2.04 14.74
CA GLY A 25 -4.04 -2.73 15.94
C GLY A 25 -3.04 -2.80 17.09
N GLY A 26 -1.86 -2.20 16.94
CA GLY A 26 -0.83 -2.10 17.96
C GLY A 26 0.21 -3.23 17.92
N SER A 27 1.30 -3.01 18.64
CA SER A 27 2.33 -4.02 18.92
C SER A 27 2.53 -4.13 20.42
N TYR A 28 2.52 -5.36 20.92
CA TYR A 28 2.85 -5.64 22.32
C TYR A 28 4.37 -5.68 22.58
N GLY A 29 5.22 -5.31 21.61
CA GLY A 29 6.68 -5.29 21.72
C GLY A 29 7.35 -4.02 21.17
N GLN A 30 7.82 -3.16 22.07
CA GLN A 30 8.95 -2.18 22.05
C GLN A 30 9.31 -1.34 20.79
N ASP A 31 8.59 -1.38 19.67
CA ASP A 31 8.95 -0.58 18.48
C ASP A 31 7.76 0.19 17.91
N LYS A 32 7.27 1.13 18.73
CA LYS A 32 6.10 1.96 18.43
C LYS A 32 6.30 2.80 17.15
N GLU A 33 7.49 3.36 16.94
CA GLU A 33 7.77 4.18 15.75
C GLU A 33 7.71 3.33 14.47
N THR A 34 8.30 2.14 14.46
CA THR A 34 8.18 1.23 13.31
C THR A 34 6.71 0.86 13.06
N PHE A 35 5.94 0.61 14.11
CA PHE A 35 4.53 0.27 13.98
C PHE A 35 3.69 1.42 13.44
N GLU A 36 3.94 2.65 13.91
CA GLU A 36 3.35 3.86 13.32
C GLU A 36 3.76 4.01 11.86
N ALA A 37 5.03 3.77 11.52
CA ALA A 37 5.51 3.86 10.16
C ALA A 37 4.85 2.82 9.23
N LEU A 38 4.58 1.61 9.72
CA LEU A 38 3.89 0.56 8.97
C LEU A 38 2.44 0.92 8.62
N GLU A 39 1.80 1.82 9.36
CA GLU A 39 0.46 2.33 9.01
C GLU A 39 0.46 3.05 7.66
N PHE A 40 1.56 3.75 7.36
CA PHE A 40 1.81 4.41 6.07
C PHE A 40 2.42 3.44 5.06
N GLY A 41 3.32 2.58 5.54
CA GLY A 41 4.10 1.65 4.72
C GLY A 41 3.28 0.53 4.11
N LEU A 42 2.54 -0.23 4.91
CA LEU A 42 1.83 -1.44 4.46
C LEU A 42 0.89 -1.22 3.27
N PRO A 43 0.01 -0.20 3.24
CA PRO A 43 -0.84 0.02 2.08
C PRO A 43 -0.01 0.35 0.83
N ALA A 44 1.02 1.20 0.95
CA ALA A 44 1.89 1.58 -0.17
C ALA A 44 2.74 0.40 -0.67
N LEU A 45 3.26 -0.41 0.24
CA LEU A 45 4.03 -1.62 -0.07
C LEU A 45 3.17 -2.67 -0.76
N LEU A 46 1.94 -2.87 -0.27
CA LEU A 46 0.99 -3.80 -0.89
C LEU A 46 0.57 -3.30 -2.27
N ALA A 47 0.32 -2.00 -2.41
CA ALA A 47 0.02 -1.38 -3.71
C ALA A 47 1.18 -1.55 -4.70
N ALA A 48 2.42 -1.32 -4.25
CA ALA A 48 3.62 -1.50 -5.05
C ALA A 48 3.75 -2.96 -5.53
N THR A 49 3.64 -3.94 -4.62
CA THR A 49 3.67 -5.37 -4.98
C THR A 49 2.56 -5.73 -5.96
N LEU A 50 1.32 -5.26 -5.74
CA LEU A 50 0.20 -5.52 -6.66
C LEU A 50 0.41 -4.84 -8.03
N SER A 51 1.12 -3.70 -8.09
CA SER A 51 1.31 -2.93 -9.31
C SER A 51 2.20 -3.65 -10.33
N THR A 52 3.01 -4.61 -9.90
CA THR A 52 3.82 -5.44 -10.80
C THR A 52 2.95 -6.49 -11.53
N HIS A 53 1.68 -6.65 -11.16
CA HIS A 53 0.77 -7.59 -11.82
C HIS A 53 0.20 -6.98 -13.11
N PRO A 54 0.47 -7.56 -14.30
CA PRO A 54 0.07 -6.96 -15.57
C PRO A 54 -1.44 -6.92 -15.78
N GLY A 55 -2.20 -7.80 -15.13
CA GLY A 55 -3.65 -7.94 -15.28
C GLY A 55 -4.50 -7.02 -14.39
N ALA A 56 -3.90 -6.14 -13.58
CA ALA A 56 -4.64 -5.20 -12.73
C ALA A 56 -4.09 -3.78 -12.89
N ARG A 57 -4.97 -2.79 -12.65
CA ARG A 57 -4.55 -1.40 -12.50
C ARG A 57 -4.63 -1.05 -11.02
N ILE A 58 -3.54 -0.63 -10.41
CA ILE A 58 -3.51 -0.36 -8.96
C ILE A 58 -3.65 1.14 -8.71
N ILE A 59 -4.46 1.47 -7.71
CA ILE A 59 -4.71 2.84 -7.26
C ILE A 59 -4.33 2.89 -5.78
N ASP A 60 -3.21 3.54 -5.47
CA ASP A 60 -2.79 3.77 -4.09
C ASP A 60 -3.53 4.98 -3.52
N ILE A 61 -4.67 4.73 -2.84
CA ILE A 61 -5.50 5.79 -2.24
C ILE A 61 -4.94 6.21 -0.87
N GLY A 62 -4.14 5.35 -0.22
CA GLY A 62 -3.44 5.71 1.01
C GLY A 62 -2.52 6.92 0.80
N ALA A 63 -1.67 6.85 -0.22
CA ALA A 63 -0.77 7.95 -0.58
C ALA A 63 -1.54 9.22 -1.03
N VAL A 64 -2.65 9.06 -1.75
CA VAL A 64 -3.49 10.19 -2.20
C VAL A 64 -4.19 10.87 -1.02
N ARG A 65 -4.69 10.13 -0.03
CA ARG A 65 -5.30 10.69 1.19
C ARG A 65 -4.29 11.53 1.98
N ASP A 66 -3.07 11.04 2.11
CA ASP A 66 -2.00 11.71 2.85
C ASP A 66 -1.48 12.95 2.11
N ALA A 67 -1.49 12.94 0.77
CA ALA A 67 -1.24 14.12 -0.05
C ALA A 67 -2.35 15.17 0.04
N MET A 68 -3.62 14.77 0.14
CA MET A 68 -4.75 15.70 0.29
C MET A 68 -4.82 16.32 1.69
N THR A 69 -4.49 15.57 2.74
CA THR A 69 -4.38 16.11 4.10
C THR A 69 -3.35 17.24 4.19
N ARG A 70 -2.27 17.19 3.38
CA ARG A 70 -1.27 18.27 3.28
C ARG A 70 -1.80 19.56 2.62
N GLN A 71 -2.81 19.48 1.76
CA GLN A 71 -3.39 20.65 1.08
C GLN A 71 -4.54 21.32 1.84
N GLN A 72 -5.20 20.60 2.76
CA GLN A 72 -6.28 21.14 3.58
C GLN A 72 -5.78 21.48 4.99
N VAL A 73 -5.16 22.65 5.13
CA VAL A 73 -5.03 23.32 6.44
C VAL A 73 -6.41 23.88 6.80
N GLY A 74 -7.14 23.14 7.64
CA GLY A 74 -8.33 23.61 8.31
C GLY A 74 -9.65 23.06 7.79
N VAL A 75 -9.90 21.76 7.96
CA VAL A 75 -11.26 21.27 8.28
C VAL A 75 -11.11 20.10 9.24
N ASP A 76 -11.62 20.30 10.46
CA ASP A 76 -11.97 19.23 11.38
C ASP A 76 -12.89 18.25 10.67
N GLN A 77 -12.36 17.09 10.24
CA GLN A 77 -13.15 15.88 10.09
C GLN A 77 -12.23 14.69 9.79
N ARG A 78 -12.28 13.70 10.68
CA ARG A 78 -11.86 12.32 10.40
C ARG A 78 -12.57 11.89 9.11
N ILE A 79 -11.81 11.83 8.02
CA ILE A 79 -12.26 11.21 6.79
C ILE A 79 -12.45 9.72 7.10
N ASP A 80 -13.71 9.34 7.32
CA ASP A 80 -14.17 8.02 7.70
C ASP A 80 -14.05 7.01 6.55
N ALA A 81 -14.23 5.72 6.84
CA ALA A 81 -14.20 4.66 5.83
C ALA A 81 -15.20 4.88 4.67
N ALA A 82 -16.27 5.66 4.88
CA ALA A 82 -17.24 6.04 3.87
C ALA A 82 -16.63 6.96 2.80
N SER A 83 -15.79 7.90 3.22
CA SER A 83 -15.08 8.81 2.32
C SER A 83 -14.04 8.08 1.46
N ALA A 84 -13.33 7.10 2.01
CA ALA A 84 -12.38 6.29 1.25
C ALA A 84 -13.09 5.41 0.19
N THR A 85 -14.29 4.95 0.49
CA THR A 85 -15.17 4.25 -0.47
C THR A 85 -15.66 5.20 -1.58
N GLN A 86 -15.94 6.47 -1.27
CA GLN A 86 -16.27 7.48 -2.28
C GLN A 86 -15.08 7.83 -3.18
N VAL A 87 -13.87 7.95 -2.63
CA VAL A 87 -12.65 8.17 -3.43
C VAL A 87 -12.36 6.98 -4.34
N ALA A 88 -12.54 5.74 -3.86
CA ALA A 88 -12.39 4.56 -4.69
C ALA A 88 -13.45 4.47 -5.81
N LYS A 89 -14.70 4.84 -5.53
CA LYS A 89 -15.75 4.96 -6.55
C LYS A 89 -15.43 6.05 -7.57
N ALA A 90 -14.89 7.19 -7.12
CA ALA A 90 -14.47 8.27 -8.00
C ALA A 90 -13.25 7.89 -8.87
N ALA A 91 -12.43 6.96 -8.39
CA ALA A 91 -11.27 6.44 -9.11
C ALA A 91 -11.59 5.24 -10.04
N ASP A 92 -12.88 4.90 -10.19
CA ASP A 92 -13.40 3.77 -10.97
C ASP A 92 -12.77 2.42 -10.57
N ALA A 93 -12.53 2.23 -9.27
CA ALA A 93 -12.04 0.97 -8.74
C ALA A 93 -13.15 -0.09 -8.78
N ARG A 94 -12.84 -1.28 -9.31
CA ARG A 94 -13.74 -2.44 -9.23
C ARG A 94 -13.66 -3.11 -7.85
N TYR A 95 -12.46 -3.13 -7.28
CA TYR A 95 -12.20 -3.72 -5.97
C TYR A 95 -11.52 -2.72 -5.06
N VAL A 96 -11.83 -2.82 -3.78
CA VAL A 96 -11.22 -2.04 -2.70
C VAL A 96 -10.57 -3.01 -1.72
N VAL A 97 -9.33 -2.72 -1.35
CA VAL A 97 -8.57 -3.44 -0.33
C VAL A 97 -8.40 -2.54 0.88
N THR A 98 -9.00 -2.93 1.99
CA THR A 98 -8.75 -2.33 3.32
C THR A 98 -8.13 -3.38 4.22
N GLY A 99 -7.58 -3.00 5.37
CA GLY A 99 -7.04 -4.00 6.27
C GLY A 99 -6.70 -3.49 7.66
N SER A 100 -6.12 -4.37 8.43
CA SER A 100 -5.53 -4.08 9.73
C SER A 100 -4.31 -4.94 9.97
N PHE A 101 -3.42 -4.49 10.83
CA PHE A 101 -2.25 -5.23 11.24
C PHE A 101 -1.98 -5.09 12.73
N ALA A 102 -1.40 -6.11 13.34
CA ALA A 102 -1.05 -6.11 14.75
C ALA A 102 0.10 -7.09 15.01
N ASP A 103 0.83 -6.86 16.10
CA ASP A 103 1.80 -7.83 16.63
C ASP A 103 1.33 -8.30 18.01
N PHE A 104 0.99 -9.59 18.08
CA PHE A 104 0.58 -10.24 19.31
C PHE A 104 1.69 -11.18 19.79
N TYR A 105 2.51 -10.70 20.73
CA TYR A 105 3.58 -11.48 21.35
C TYR A 105 4.59 -12.06 20.35
N GLY A 106 5.02 -11.25 19.37
CA GLY A 106 5.97 -11.65 18.33
C GLY A 106 5.30 -12.30 17.11
N LYS A 107 3.97 -12.44 17.11
CA LYS A 107 3.20 -12.90 15.95
C LYS A 107 2.61 -11.71 15.22
N PHE A 108 3.28 -11.31 14.16
CA PHE A 108 2.83 -10.28 13.25
C PHE A 108 1.70 -10.80 12.37
N ARG A 109 0.56 -10.11 12.39
CA ARG A 109 -0.67 -10.48 11.67
C ARG A 109 -1.09 -9.31 10.80
N ILE A 110 -1.39 -9.59 9.54
CA ILE A 110 -2.06 -8.65 8.64
C ILE A 110 -3.33 -9.33 8.15
N ASN A 111 -4.45 -8.62 8.23
CA ASN A 111 -5.71 -9.01 7.62
C ASN A 111 -6.07 -7.97 6.56
N ALA A 112 -6.41 -8.41 5.35
CA ALA A 112 -6.92 -7.54 4.30
C ALA A 112 -8.30 -8.02 3.84
N ARG A 113 -9.24 -7.09 3.70
CA ARG A 113 -10.59 -7.31 3.17
C ARG A 113 -10.60 -6.86 1.73
N VAL A 114 -10.93 -7.77 0.83
CA VAL A 114 -11.21 -7.49 -0.58
C VAL A 114 -12.71 -7.26 -0.71
N VAL A 115 -13.09 -6.07 -1.12
CA VAL A 115 -14.48 -5.61 -1.21
C VAL A 115 -14.80 -5.30 -2.67
N ASP A 116 -15.95 -5.76 -3.16
CA ASP A 116 -16.48 -5.31 -4.44
C ASP A 116 -16.99 -3.88 -4.29
N ALA A 117 -16.42 -2.93 -5.04
CA ALA A 117 -16.73 -1.50 -4.86
C ALA A 117 -18.16 -1.14 -5.29
N ARG A 118 -18.78 -1.97 -6.14
CA ARG A 118 -20.14 -1.74 -6.66
C ARG A 118 -21.19 -2.19 -5.66
N SER A 119 -21.07 -3.41 -5.12
CA SER A 119 -22.05 -3.93 -4.15
C SER A 119 -21.72 -3.55 -2.70
N GLY A 120 -20.45 -3.27 -2.39
CA GLY A 120 -19.96 -3.10 -1.02
C GLY A 120 -19.76 -4.42 -0.28
N GLU A 121 -19.95 -5.56 -0.94
CA GLU A 121 -19.81 -6.88 -0.33
C GLU A 121 -18.34 -7.29 -0.20
N ILE A 122 -18.03 -7.98 0.89
CA ILE A 122 -16.71 -8.59 1.10
C ILE A 122 -16.61 -9.82 0.21
N VAL A 123 -15.77 -9.76 -0.82
CA VAL A 123 -15.43 -10.89 -1.69
C VAL A 123 -14.64 -11.92 -0.90
N LYS A 124 -13.61 -11.46 -0.18
CA LYS A 124 -12.75 -12.33 0.62
C LYS A 124 -12.01 -11.56 1.70
N VAL A 125 -11.77 -12.21 2.83
CA VAL A 125 -10.75 -11.77 3.80
C VAL A 125 -9.52 -12.64 3.61
N VAL A 126 -8.37 -12.01 3.43
CA VAL A 126 -7.07 -12.68 3.28
C VAL A 126 -6.18 -12.28 4.46
N SER A 127 -5.28 -13.18 4.84
CA SER A 127 -4.34 -12.94 5.93
C SER A 127 -3.07 -13.77 5.77
N ASN A 128 -2.06 -13.54 6.61
CA ASN A 128 -0.86 -14.38 6.72
C ASN A 128 -1.04 -15.52 7.74
N ASP A 129 -2.13 -16.30 7.65
CA ASP A 129 -2.48 -17.43 8.54
C ASP A 129 -1.41 -18.51 8.70
N ASP A 130 -0.52 -18.71 7.72
CA ASP A 130 0.61 -19.65 7.83
C ASP A 130 1.51 -19.30 9.03
N ALA A 131 1.68 -20.25 9.95
CA ALA A 131 2.51 -20.11 11.14
C ALA A 131 3.98 -19.76 10.82
N LYS A 132 4.47 -20.12 9.63
CA LYS A 132 5.83 -19.82 9.15
C LYS A 132 5.99 -18.41 8.59
N LEU A 133 4.90 -17.65 8.47
CA LEU A 133 4.87 -16.29 7.92
C LEU A 133 4.21 -15.33 8.92
N GLN A 134 4.50 -15.50 10.20
CA GLN A 134 4.04 -14.63 11.29
C GLN A 134 5.19 -13.85 11.93
N ASP A 135 6.42 -14.01 11.45
CA ASP A 135 7.54 -13.17 11.86
C ASP A 135 7.56 -11.89 11.01
N ARG A 136 7.59 -10.73 11.68
CA ARG A 136 7.72 -9.43 11.01
C ARG A 136 8.98 -9.34 10.16
N ALA A 137 10.05 -10.05 10.50
CA ALA A 137 11.27 -10.13 9.71
C ALA A 137 11.04 -10.67 8.29
N GLN A 138 9.90 -11.32 8.04
CA GLN A 138 9.51 -11.88 6.75
C GLN A 138 8.51 -10.97 5.99
N LEU A 139 8.47 -9.67 6.30
CA LEU A 139 7.49 -8.74 5.75
C LEU A 139 7.34 -8.83 4.22
N GLY A 140 8.44 -8.92 3.47
CA GLY A 140 8.39 -9.07 2.01
C GLY A 140 7.66 -10.35 1.55
N ALA A 141 7.91 -11.48 2.23
CA ALA A 141 7.20 -12.74 1.95
C ALA A 141 5.72 -12.68 2.35
N ILE A 142 5.41 -11.99 3.45
CA ILE A 142 4.03 -11.75 3.89
C ILE A 142 3.28 -10.91 2.85
N LEU A 143 3.86 -9.80 2.38
CA LEU A 143 3.27 -8.94 1.35
C LEU A 143 3.03 -9.69 0.03
N GLN A 144 3.98 -10.53 -0.37
CA GLN A 144 3.82 -11.38 -1.54
C GLN A 144 2.66 -12.37 -1.38
N LEU A 145 2.56 -13.05 -0.24
CA LEU A 145 1.45 -13.96 0.06
C LEU A 145 0.10 -13.25 0.01
N LEU A 146 -0.01 -12.07 0.64
CA LEU A 146 -1.24 -11.30 0.60
C LEU A 146 -1.60 -10.89 -0.82
N SER A 147 -0.61 -10.45 -1.61
CA SER A 147 -0.81 -10.07 -3.02
C SER A 147 -1.35 -11.25 -3.83
N GLU A 148 -0.75 -12.44 -3.69
CA GLU A 148 -1.22 -13.68 -4.33
C GLU A 148 -2.66 -14.03 -3.94
N ARG A 149 -3.01 -13.90 -2.66
CA ARG A 149 -4.36 -14.16 -2.18
C ARG A 149 -5.38 -13.12 -2.66
N ILE A 150 -4.97 -11.85 -2.77
CA ILE A 150 -5.80 -10.77 -3.31
C ILE A 150 -6.08 -11.00 -4.79
N VAL A 151 -5.05 -11.25 -5.61
CA VAL A 151 -5.24 -11.49 -7.05
C VAL A 151 -6.10 -12.73 -7.30
N ALA A 152 -5.91 -13.80 -6.52
CA ALA A 152 -6.76 -14.98 -6.58
C ALA A 152 -8.21 -14.68 -6.19
N ALA A 153 -8.44 -13.87 -5.15
CA ALA A 153 -9.78 -13.50 -4.70
C ALA A 153 -10.57 -12.71 -5.76
N VAL A 154 -9.88 -11.93 -6.61
CA VAL A 154 -10.50 -11.18 -7.70
C VAL A 154 -10.47 -11.91 -9.04
N GLY A 155 -10.06 -13.19 -9.07
CA GLY A 155 -10.06 -14.04 -10.26
C GLY A 155 -8.96 -13.71 -11.28
N LEU A 156 -7.88 -13.05 -10.85
CA LEU A 156 -6.72 -12.79 -11.68
C LEU A 156 -5.74 -13.98 -11.66
N PRO A 157 -4.92 -14.15 -12.72
CA PRO A 157 -3.89 -15.18 -12.72
C PRO A 157 -2.85 -14.95 -11.60
N PRO A 158 -2.08 -15.98 -11.24
CA PRO A 158 -1.00 -15.81 -10.28
C PRO A 158 0.03 -14.78 -10.73
N MET A 159 0.69 -14.14 -9.75
CA MET A 159 1.81 -13.24 -9.98
C MET A 159 2.89 -13.93 -10.84
N PRO A 160 3.46 -13.24 -11.86
CA PRO A 160 4.59 -13.79 -12.59
C PRO A 160 5.74 -14.15 -11.64
N ALA A 161 6.32 -15.34 -11.82
CA ALA A 161 7.32 -15.88 -10.88
C ALA A 161 8.53 -14.95 -10.66
N GLY A 162 8.96 -14.23 -11.70
CA GLY A 162 10.03 -13.24 -11.61
C GLY A 162 9.69 -12.06 -10.70
N GLU A 163 8.47 -11.51 -10.82
CA GLU A 163 8.03 -10.40 -9.97
C GLU A 163 7.81 -10.84 -8.52
N ALA A 164 7.26 -12.04 -8.34
CA ALA A 164 7.11 -12.65 -7.02
C ALA A 164 8.47 -12.88 -6.32
N ALA A 165 9.49 -13.26 -7.08
CA ALA A 165 10.85 -13.41 -6.55
C ALA A 165 11.48 -12.06 -6.17
N ARG A 166 11.35 -11.03 -7.01
CA ARG A 166 11.86 -9.68 -6.73
C ARG A 166 11.23 -9.07 -5.49
N SER A 167 9.91 -9.16 -5.36
CA SER A 167 9.19 -8.62 -4.20
C SER A 167 9.63 -9.28 -2.89
N ARG A 168 9.90 -10.60 -2.92
CA ARG A 168 10.44 -11.33 -1.76
C ARG A 168 11.91 -11.03 -1.45
N ALA A 169 12.68 -10.59 -2.45
CA ALA A 169 14.09 -10.26 -2.29
C ALA A 169 14.32 -8.92 -1.60
N VAL A 170 13.31 -8.04 -1.51
CA VAL A 170 13.45 -6.75 -0.82
C VAL A 170 13.62 -6.99 0.68
N PRO A 171 14.74 -6.58 1.31
CA PRO A 171 14.96 -6.79 2.73
C PRO A 171 13.94 -6.06 3.59
N THR A 172 13.46 -6.70 4.66
CA THR A 172 12.50 -6.10 5.60
C THR A 172 12.99 -4.78 6.20
N GLU A 173 14.30 -4.63 6.40
CA GLU A 173 14.87 -3.36 6.85
C GLU A 173 14.67 -2.24 5.81
N ALA A 174 14.86 -2.52 4.52
CA ALA A 174 14.59 -1.54 3.45
C ALA A 174 13.11 -1.15 3.41
N LEU A 175 12.20 -2.14 3.52
CA LEU A 175 10.75 -1.91 3.61
C LEU A 175 10.39 -1.05 4.82
N THR A 176 11.02 -1.29 5.96
CA THR A 176 10.80 -0.54 7.21
C THR A 176 11.28 0.90 7.09
N GLN A 177 12.49 1.12 6.56
CA GLN A 177 13.02 2.48 6.37
C GLN A 177 12.22 3.25 5.31
N TYR A 178 11.73 2.60 4.27
CA TYR A 178 10.80 3.20 3.32
C TYR A 178 9.48 3.63 3.98
N SER A 179 8.91 2.77 4.82
CA SER A 179 7.70 3.06 5.59
C SER A 179 7.89 4.28 6.51
N ARG A 180 9.06 4.39 7.15
CA ARG A 180 9.43 5.58 7.94
C ARG A 180 9.57 6.82 7.08
N GLY A 181 10.13 6.68 5.88
CA GLY A 181 10.22 7.75 4.89
C GLY A 181 8.84 8.30 4.55
N LEU A 182 7.88 7.43 4.24
CA LEU A 182 6.48 7.83 3.98
C LEU A 182 5.86 8.52 5.19
N MET A 183 6.02 7.96 6.39
CA MET A 183 5.50 8.57 7.62
C MET A 183 6.04 10.00 7.82
N PHE A 184 7.35 10.20 7.66
CA PHE A 184 7.95 11.54 7.81
C PHE A 184 7.56 12.48 6.67
N GLU A 185 7.43 11.98 5.44
CA GLU A 185 6.92 12.76 4.30
C GLU A 185 5.50 13.27 4.58
N THR A 186 4.61 12.37 5.02
CA THR A 186 3.22 12.70 5.38
C THR A 186 3.14 13.68 6.54
N ARG A 187 4.03 13.55 7.55
CA ARG A 187 4.13 14.47 8.69
C ARG A 187 4.79 15.81 8.36
N GLY A 188 5.10 16.09 7.09
CA GLY A 188 5.72 17.36 6.67
C GLY A 188 7.17 17.52 7.11
N ASN A 189 7.89 16.41 7.33
CA ASN A 189 9.31 16.40 7.67
C ASN A 189 10.17 15.81 6.54
N PRO A 190 10.41 16.57 5.46
CA PRO A 190 11.13 16.08 4.29
C PRO A 190 12.59 15.71 4.59
N ALA A 191 13.21 16.34 5.59
CA ALA A 191 14.59 16.03 6.00
C ALA A 191 14.70 14.60 6.58
N LYS A 192 13.83 14.26 7.54
CA LYS A 192 13.78 12.90 8.10
C LYS A 192 13.30 11.88 7.08
N ALA A 193 12.36 12.25 6.21
CA ALA A 193 11.91 11.39 5.12
C ALA A 193 13.07 11.02 4.19
N ALA A 194 13.85 12.02 3.76
CA ALA A 194 15.01 11.82 2.89
C ALA A 194 16.08 10.95 3.57
N GLU A 195 16.31 11.12 4.88
CA GLU A 195 17.22 10.26 5.64
C GLU A 195 16.74 8.80 5.64
N ALA A 196 15.47 8.56 5.94
CA ALA A 196 14.90 7.22 5.97
C ALA A 196 14.94 6.56 4.58
N TYR A 197 14.60 7.27 3.51
CA TYR A 197 14.74 6.75 2.14
C TYR A 197 16.19 6.42 1.77
N ARG A 198 17.17 7.25 2.18
CA ARG A 198 18.60 6.93 1.97
C ARG A 198 19.03 5.68 2.73
N ARG A 199 18.53 5.46 3.95
CA ARG A 199 18.80 4.22 4.70
C ARG A 199 18.21 3.01 3.98
N ALA A 200 16.99 3.11 3.45
CA ALA A 200 16.40 2.05 2.63
C ALA A 200 17.28 1.71 1.41
N LEU A 201 17.79 2.73 0.72
CA LEU A 201 18.68 2.58 -0.45
C LEU A 201 20.10 2.12 -0.09
N THR A 202 20.54 2.32 1.16
CA THR A 202 21.82 1.77 1.65
C THR A 202 21.71 0.26 1.81
N VAL A 203 20.56 -0.22 2.30
CA VAL A 203 20.27 -1.64 2.48
C VAL A 203 19.94 -2.33 1.15
N TYR A 204 19.16 -1.67 0.30
CA TYR A 204 18.76 -2.19 -1.01
C TYR A 204 18.85 -1.09 -2.08
N PRO A 205 20.00 -0.95 -2.77
CA PRO A 205 20.25 0.14 -3.72
C PRO A 205 19.28 0.20 -4.90
N ASP A 206 18.72 -0.94 -5.28
CA ASP A 206 17.79 -1.08 -6.40
C ASP A 206 16.33 -0.79 -6.01
N TYR A 207 16.06 -0.39 -4.76
CA TYR A 207 14.71 -0.16 -4.30
C TYR A 207 14.08 1.08 -4.94
N THR A 208 13.25 0.87 -5.97
CA THR A 208 12.69 1.94 -6.79
C THR A 208 11.78 2.87 -5.98
N GLU A 209 10.94 2.32 -5.12
CA GLU A 209 9.98 3.04 -4.30
C GLU A 209 10.68 4.02 -3.35
N ALA A 210 11.80 3.62 -2.75
CA ALA A 210 12.62 4.50 -1.91
C ALA A 210 13.36 5.57 -2.71
N ARG A 211 13.79 5.25 -3.94
CA ARG A 211 14.41 6.23 -4.85
C ARG A 211 13.42 7.32 -5.26
N ASP A 212 12.20 6.92 -5.60
CA ASP A 212 11.12 7.83 -5.98
C ASP A 212 10.69 8.69 -4.80
N GLY A 213 10.55 8.09 -3.61
CA GLY A 213 10.31 8.83 -2.37
C GLY A 213 11.38 9.87 -2.09
N LEU A 214 12.66 9.50 -2.22
CA LEU A 214 13.77 10.43 -2.05
C LEU A 214 13.76 11.58 -3.06
N ALA A 215 13.39 11.29 -4.33
CA ALA A 215 13.26 12.32 -5.35
C ALA A 215 12.13 13.31 -5.03
N ARG A 216 10.95 12.82 -4.62
CA ARG A 216 9.82 13.66 -4.22
C ARG A 216 10.17 14.65 -3.12
N VAL A 217 10.77 14.18 -2.03
CA VAL A 217 11.08 15.04 -0.86
C VAL A 217 12.27 15.97 -1.07
N ARG A 218 13.06 15.77 -2.12
CA ARG A 218 14.15 16.67 -2.53
C ARG A 218 13.69 17.77 -3.47
N GLY A 219 12.63 17.53 -4.24
CA GLY A 219 12.04 18.52 -5.15
C GLY A 219 10.94 19.38 -4.53
N ALA A 220 10.56 19.10 -3.27
CA ALA A 220 9.53 19.80 -2.51
C ALA A 220 10.06 20.99 -1.72
#